data_AF-A0A956HHT8-F1
#
_entry.id   AF-A0A956HHT8-F1
#
_cell.length_a   1.000
_cell.length_b   1.000
_cell.length_c   1.000
_cell.angle_alpha   90.00
_cell.angle_beta   90.00
_cell.angle_gamma   90.00
#
_symmetry.space_group_name_H-M   'P 1'
#
loop_
_entity.id
_entity.type
_entity.pdbx_description
1 polymer ?
#
loop_
_entity_poly.entity_id
_entity_poly.type
_entity_poly.pdbx_seq_one_letter_code
_entity_poly.pdbx_strand_id
1 'polypeptide(L)'
;MPVTFAVSPVVADSSPLPSMAPLDALRRRGIEGVEACSSAEAAPSRLVDTGDGFHPLISAVHVAFAQHRPLALSPDHVWLCVAQAVARHVDARAEQLRGELVAHQGRRTLEVRRDDFRRGDPSNDWPAAIATLADALDEILGPRGRALFAARLSTTDDATATAGAIVMMGAVQQFFDYRVSTLCGIPQVTLEGTPEDWASLRGRVELLEGLGLAWWLPSLRAFLQQCARAAAGDVEEAFWRQLYKAEDASGGLHVSGWINALFPYLGDLGADEGDRNSLATAPIVEHELEGCLLGQYPSGLTQAPFTWQHFREALDMSLVGGFVGVEQDARGVVRPRIGWAVTPRLRRQRFRASDRTADGHPVLRPRAPVGPDVLRHLAAEAPNAPFVLSLGWQDAITSLTGLEGLTQLAALDVFALTGLRDLEPLRGLPGLRRVLIQQCGALVDIGALASLPSLTSLQLAHLPALVDLRPIAACRGLERLALFGRDLPPSWVGVHEGETLREVLRRIASA
;
A
#
# COMPACT_ATOMS: atom_id res chain seq x y z
N MET A 1 23.66 12.31 23.42
CA MET A 1 24.46 12.71 22.24
C MET A 1 24.12 11.75 21.10
N PRO A 2 24.14 12.19 19.83
CA PRO A 2 23.88 11.30 18.71
C PRO A 2 24.93 10.20 18.61
N VAL A 3 24.47 8.95 18.64
CA VAL A 3 25.30 7.75 18.50
C VAL A 3 25.30 7.32 17.04
N THR A 4 26.42 6.76 16.58
CA THR A 4 26.53 6.27 15.22
C THR A 4 27.43 5.04 15.16
N PHE A 5 27.06 4.12 14.28
CA PHE A 5 27.76 2.90 13.93
C PHE A 5 27.83 2.77 12.41
N ALA A 6 28.87 2.12 11.89
CA ALA A 6 28.98 1.83 10.46
C ALA A 6 28.02 0.68 10.10
N VAL A 7 27.21 0.87 9.04
CA VAL A 7 26.18 -0.10 8.62
C VAL A 7 26.64 -1.00 7.47
N SER A 8 27.61 -0.56 6.68
CA SER A 8 28.17 -1.28 5.52
C SER A 8 29.62 -0.84 5.27
N PRO A 9 30.54 -1.72 4.81
CA PRO A 9 31.95 -1.38 4.58
C PRO A 9 32.21 -0.62 3.27
N VAL A 10 31.18 -0.11 2.59
CA VAL A 10 31.34 0.73 1.39
C VAL A 10 31.95 2.09 1.73
N VAL A 11 32.82 2.61 0.85
CA VAL A 11 33.33 3.98 0.97
C VAL A 11 32.17 4.95 0.71
N ALA A 12 31.88 5.82 1.68
CA ALA A 12 30.76 6.74 1.63
C ALA A 12 30.94 7.80 0.53
N ASP A 13 29.92 7.98 -0.33
CA ASP A 13 29.93 9.08 -1.32
C ASP A 13 29.45 10.40 -0.69
N SER A 14 30.38 11.35 -0.56
CA SER A 14 30.13 12.71 -0.08
C SER A 14 29.89 13.74 -1.19
N SER A 15 29.72 13.31 -2.46
CA SER A 15 29.43 14.21 -3.58
C SER A 15 28.09 14.96 -3.38
N PRO A 16 27.98 16.24 -3.76
CA PRO A 16 26.74 17.00 -3.57
C PRO A 16 25.66 16.57 -4.58
N LEU A 17 24.52 16.12 -4.05
CA LEU A 17 23.32 15.84 -4.84
C LEU A 17 22.69 17.11 -5.43
N PRO A 18 21.88 17.00 -6.52
CA PRO A 18 21.10 18.12 -7.06
C PRO A 18 20.19 18.70 -5.97
N SER A 19 20.33 19.98 -5.66
CA SER A 19 19.57 20.62 -4.57
C SER A 19 18.18 21.06 -5.04
N MET A 20 17.15 20.73 -4.27
CA MET A 20 15.76 21.12 -4.50
C MET A 20 15.35 22.28 -3.58
N ALA A 21 14.55 23.23 -4.08
CA ALA A 21 13.96 24.27 -3.24
C ALA A 21 12.79 23.70 -2.40
N PRO A 22 12.59 24.15 -1.13
CA PRO A 22 11.51 23.62 -0.28
C PRO A 22 10.11 23.67 -0.91
N LEU A 23 9.84 24.72 -1.68
CA LEU A 23 8.55 24.92 -2.36
C LEU A 23 8.28 23.87 -3.44
N ASP A 24 9.32 23.40 -4.15
CA ASP A 24 9.18 22.43 -5.23
C ASP A 24 9.06 20.99 -4.70
N ALA A 25 9.65 20.71 -3.53
CA ALA A 25 9.44 19.47 -2.80
C ALA A 25 7.96 19.31 -2.36
N LEU A 26 7.30 20.41 -1.98
CA LEU A 26 5.88 20.43 -1.64
C LEU A 26 4.99 20.29 -2.88
N ARG A 27 5.31 21.02 -3.97
CA ARG A 27 4.57 20.92 -5.25
C ARG A 27 4.55 19.51 -5.83
N ARG A 28 5.67 18.78 -5.83
CA ARG A 28 5.73 17.38 -6.29
C ARG A 28 4.83 16.41 -5.50
N ARG A 29 4.25 16.87 -4.39
CA ARG A 29 3.39 16.08 -3.49
C ARG A 29 1.91 16.49 -3.57
N GLY A 30 1.55 17.29 -4.57
CA GLY A 30 0.19 17.83 -4.74
C GLY A 30 -0.16 18.96 -3.78
N ILE A 31 0.83 19.51 -3.06
CA ILE A 31 0.65 20.67 -2.18
C ILE A 31 0.96 21.93 -3.00
N GLU A 32 -0.07 22.44 -3.68
CA GLU A 32 0.00 23.69 -4.44
C GLU A 32 -0.40 24.90 -3.57
N GLY A 33 -0.01 26.10 -3.98
CA GLY A 33 -0.39 27.35 -3.31
C GLY A 33 0.16 27.55 -1.89
N VAL A 34 1.24 26.87 -1.49
CA VAL A 34 1.89 27.02 -0.16
C VAL A 34 2.13 28.51 0.17
N GLU A 35 1.55 28.97 1.27
CA GLU A 35 1.64 30.36 1.74
C GLU A 35 2.90 30.55 2.59
N ALA A 36 3.09 29.68 3.58
CA ALA A 36 4.28 29.64 4.41
C ALA A 36 4.62 28.19 4.78
N CYS A 37 5.88 27.90 5.04
CA CYS A 37 6.31 26.63 5.63
C CYS A 37 7.45 26.89 6.59
N SER A 38 7.84 25.88 7.36
CA SER A 38 9.11 25.93 8.09
C SER A 38 10.24 26.17 7.07
N SER A 39 10.81 27.37 7.08
CA SER A 39 11.99 27.70 6.31
C SER A 39 13.16 26.82 6.75
N ALA A 40 14.15 26.65 5.87
CA ALA A 40 15.43 26.05 6.24
C ALA A 40 16.25 27.06 7.07
N GLU A 41 15.82 27.31 8.31
CA GLU A 41 16.53 28.18 9.25
C GLU A 41 17.88 27.55 9.64
N ALA A 42 18.93 27.93 8.92
CA ALA A 42 20.34 27.77 9.26
C ALA A 42 20.83 26.36 9.68
N ALA A 43 20.08 25.30 9.39
CA ALA A 43 20.61 23.94 9.42
C ALA A 43 21.71 23.79 8.34
N PRO A 44 22.84 23.10 8.61
CA PRO A 44 24.00 23.03 7.71
C PRO A 44 23.80 22.12 6.48
N SER A 45 22.56 21.87 6.06
CA SER A 45 22.16 20.84 5.10
C SER A 45 21.12 21.35 4.10
N ARG A 46 21.29 21.01 2.81
CA ARG A 46 20.32 21.31 1.74
C ARG A 46 19.32 20.17 1.52
N LEU A 47 18.11 20.53 1.09
CA LEU A 47 17.16 19.60 0.46
C LEU A 47 17.67 19.16 -0.91
N VAL A 48 17.36 17.92 -1.28
CA VAL A 48 17.89 17.24 -2.49
C VAL A 48 16.77 16.68 -3.34
N ASP A 49 16.99 16.64 -4.65
CA ASP A 49 16.10 15.96 -5.60
C ASP A 49 16.38 14.45 -5.60
N THR A 50 15.33 13.65 -5.40
CA THR A 50 15.37 12.19 -5.39
C THR A 50 14.50 11.57 -6.50
N GLY A 51 14.13 12.35 -7.52
CA GLY A 51 13.32 11.91 -8.67
C GLY A 51 11.85 11.65 -8.37
N ASP A 52 11.59 10.59 -7.59
CA ASP A 52 10.50 9.65 -7.89
C ASP A 52 9.17 9.87 -7.13
N GLY A 53 9.04 10.97 -6.39
CA GLY A 53 7.79 11.37 -5.73
C GLY A 53 7.31 10.51 -4.53
N PHE A 54 7.98 9.38 -4.24
CA PHE A 54 7.66 8.49 -3.12
C PHE A 54 7.70 9.16 -1.74
N HIS A 55 7.21 8.45 -0.71
CA HIS A 55 7.29 8.87 0.69
C HIS A 55 8.74 9.16 1.09
N PRO A 56 9.10 10.33 1.66
CA PRO A 56 10.49 10.78 1.61
C PRO A 56 11.38 10.06 2.60
N LEU A 57 10.77 9.36 3.58
CA LEU A 57 11.46 8.34 4.37
C LEU A 57 12.03 7.23 3.48
N ILE A 58 11.21 6.71 2.57
CA ILE A 58 11.62 5.69 1.62
C ILE A 58 12.58 6.29 0.58
N SER A 59 12.33 7.49 0.07
CA SER A 59 13.21 8.13 -0.93
C SER A 59 14.62 8.38 -0.43
N ALA A 60 14.79 8.88 0.80
CA ALA A 60 16.12 9.11 1.37
C ALA A 60 16.82 7.80 1.76
N VAL A 61 16.11 6.79 2.27
CA VAL A 61 16.67 5.44 2.48
C VAL A 61 17.09 4.82 1.14
N HIS A 62 16.30 5.00 0.08
CA HIS A 62 16.60 4.50 -1.25
C HIS A 62 17.84 5.16 -1.85
N VAL A 63 17.96 6.49 -1.80
CA VAL A 63 19.15 7.22 -2.29
C VAL A 63 20.39 6.91 -1.44
N ALA A 64 20.24 6.77 -0.12
CA ALA A 64 21.31 6.34 0.77
C ALA A 64 21.85 4.95 0.38
N PHE A 65 20.95 4.00 0.13
CA PHE A 65 21.28 2.65 -0.29
C PHE A 65 21.89 2.60 -1.69
N ALA A 66 21.23 3.20 -2.69
CA ALA A 66 21.62 3.13 -4.10
C ALA A 66 22.88 3.94 -4.47
N GLN A 67 23.28 4.92 -3.64
CA GLN A 67 24.45 5.76 -3.87
C GLN A 67 25.49 5.69 -2.73
N HIS A 68 25.38 4.71 -1.82
CA HIS A 68 26.31 4.50 -0.72
C HIS A 68 26.51 5.74 0.18
N ARG A 69 25.41 6.39 0.60
CA ARG A 69 25.43 7.61 1.43
C ARG A 69 24.98 7.30 2.88
N PRO A 70 25.70 7.78 3.91
CA PRO A 70 25.41 7.46 5.32
C PRO A 70 24.21 8.27 5.87
N LEU A 71 23.34 7.70 6.72
CA LEU A 71 22.04 8.29 7.14
C LEU A 71 22.11 8.93 8.57
N ALA A 72 21.03 9.39 9.25
CA ALA A 72 21.06 10.00 10.62
C ALA A 72 19.94 9.52 11.55
N LEU A 73 20.01 9.56 12.90
CA LEU A 73 18.93 9.05 13.82
C LEU A 73 18.18 10.14 14.62
N SER A 74 16.87 9.99 14.87
CA SER A 74 16.02 10.82 15.77
C SER A 74 14.76 10.03 16.22
N PRO A 75 14.31 10.13 17.50
CA PRO A 75 13.08 9.49 17.99
C PRO A 75 11.81 10.27 17.66
N ASP A 76 11.91 11.61 17.72
CA ASP A 76 10.89 12.59 17.33
C ASP A 76 10.35 12.21 15.95
N HIS A 77 11.31 11.92 15.06
CA HIS A 77 11.18 11.45 13.69
C HIS A 77 10.67 10.01 13.54
N VAL A 78 10.52 9.17 14.57
CA VAL A 78 9.88 7.84 14.44
C VAL A 78 8.44 7.86 14.99
N TRP A 79 8.21 8.68 16.01
CA TRP A 79 6.98 8.79 16.81
C TRP A 79 5.67 9.14 16.07
N LEU A 80 5.67 9.48 14.78
CA LEU A 80 4.48 10.02 14.12
C LEU A 80 4.16 9.47 12.70
N CYS A 81 5.01 8.61 12.13
CA CYS A 81 4.49 7.44 11.42
C CYS A 81 3.65 6.65 12.43
N VAL A 82 4.23 6.44 13.62
CA VAL A 82 3.60 5.91 14.83
C VAL A 82 2.24 6.57 15.11
N ALA A 83 2.21 7.83 15.53
CA ALA A 83 1.01 8.55 15.95
C ALA A 83 -0.08 8.82 14.89
N GLN A 84 0.06 8.37 13.64
CA GLN A 84 -1.10 8.27 12.74
C GLN A 84 -1.22 6.95 11.97
N ALA A 85 -0.36 5.96 12.23
CA ALA A 85 -0.85 4.61 12.42
C ALA A 85 -1.47 4.45 13.83
N VAL A 86 -2.06 5.56 14.33
CA VAL A 86 -3.05 5.76 15.39
C VAL A 86 -4.33 6.47 14.86
N ALA A 87 -4.57 6.54 13.54
CA ALA A 87 -5.78 7.15 12.95
C ALA A 87 -6.64 6.41 11.86
N ARG A 88 -6.21 5.31 11.21
CA ARG A 88 -7.00 4.50 10.23
C ARG A 88 -6.94 3.00 10.56
N HIS A 89 -7.01 2.63 11.83
CA HIS A 89 -7.39 1.28 12.31
C HIS A 89 -8.48 1.23 13.46
N VAL A 90 -9.76 1.55 13.14
CA VAL A 90 -11.04 0.88 13.55
C VAL A 90 -11.96 0.27 12.39
N ASP A 91 -12.51 0.94 11.34
CA ASP A 91 -13.14 0.38 10.08
C ASP A 91 -14.65 0.13 10.09
N ALA A 92 -15.22 -0.05 8.90
CA ALA A 92 -15.20 -1.28 8.08
C ALA A 92 -14.74 -2.62 8.71
N ARG A 93 -14.20 -2.65 9.94
CA ARG A 93 -13.79 -3.83 10.69
C ARG A 93 -14.06 -3.71 12.20
N ALA A 94 -14.67 -2.62 12.69
CA ALA A 94 -15.05 -2.43 14.09
C ALA A 94 -15.88 -3.59 14.64
N GLU A 95 -16.69 -4.24 13.79
CA GLU A 95 -17.62 -5.31 14.18
C GLU A 95 -17.19 -6.73 13.79
N GLN A 96 -16.17 -6.90 12.93
CA GLN A 96 -15.82 -8.23 12.37
C GLN A 96 -14.73 -8.99 13.14
N LEU A 97 -13.80 -8.29 13.81
CA LEU A 97 -12.61 -8.89 14.44
C LEU A 97 -12.89 -9.54 15.81
N ARG A 98 -13.99 -10.30 15.90
CA ARG A 98 -14.52 -10.88 17.15
C ARG A 98 -14.23 -12.38 17.33
N GLY A 99 -13.84 -13.10 16.27
CA GLY A 99 -13.93 -14.58 16.23
C GLY A 99 -12.68 -15.42 15.95
N GLU A 100 -11.64 -14.89 15.29
CA GLU A 100 -10.55 -15.71 14.70
C GLU A 100 -9.17 -15.06 14.93
N LEU A 101 -8.21 -15.60 15.68
CA LEU A 101 -8.20 -16.75 16.62
C LEU A 101 -7.91 -18.19 16.07
N VAL A 102 -7.18 -18.31 14.93
CA VAL A 102 -6.35 -19.47 14.38
C VAL A 102 -7.06 -20.82 14.03
N ALA A 103 -6.52 -21.90 13.39
CA ALA A 103 -5.23 -22.40 12.81
C ALA A 103 -5.53 -23.67 11.90
N HIS A 104 -4.69 -24.46 11.16
CA HIS A 104 -3.28 -24.55 10.64
C HIS A 104 -3.10 -25.87 9.77
N GLN A 105 -1.85 -26.33 9.43
CA GLN A 105 -1.39 -27.65 8.84
C GLN A 105 -1.11 -27.82 7.31
N GLY A 106 -0.31 -28.85 6.89
CA GLY A 106 0.07 -29.10 5.47
C GLY A 106 1.14 -30.20 5.12
N ARG A 107 1.79 -30.04 3.94
CA ARG A 107 2.81 -30.92 3.26
C ARG A 107 4.23 -30.83 3.91
N ARG A 108 5.25 -31.57 3.44
CA ARG A 108 6.63 -31.58 4.00
C ARG A 108 7.71 -31.03 3.04
N THR A 109 8.61 -30.20 3.56
CA THR A 109 9.68 -29.46 2.85
C THR A 109 11.09 -29.87 3.34
N LEU A 110 12.13 -29.65 2.54
CA LEU A 110 13.54 -29.71 2.94
C LEU A 110 14.16 -28.30 2.90
N GLU A 111 14.70 -27.83 4.02
CA GLU A 111 15.19 -26.45 4.17
C GLU A 111 16.57 -26.41 4.82
N VAL A 112 17.46 -25.58 4.24
CA VAL A 112 18.81 -25.29 4.76
C VAL A 112 18.97 -23.78 4.96
N ARG A 113 19.58 -23.37 6.08
CA ARG A 113 19.73 -21.97 6.46
C ARG A 113 21.19 -21.51 6.32
N ARG A 114 21.41 -20.40 5.62
CA ARG A 114 22.72 -19.80 5.34
C ARG A 114 22.67 -18.30 5.59
N ASP A 115 22.72 -17.92 6.87
CA ASP A 115 22.66 -16.52 7.31
C ASP A 115 23.90 -15.69 6.90
N ASP A 116 24.90 -16.34 6.30
CA ASP A 116 26.10 -15.76 5.70
C ASP A 116 25.93 -15.35 4.22
N PHE A 117 24.91 -15.87 3.52
CA PHE A 117 24.73 -15.65 2.08
C PHE A 117 24.24 -14.23 1.74
N ARG A 118 24.82 -13.64 0.68
CA ARG A 118 24.45 -12.33 0.15
C ARG A 118 23.86 -12.43 -1.25
N ARG A 119 22.72 -11.79 -1.49
CA ARG A 119 22.01 -11.87 -2.77
C ARG A 119 22.86 -11.25 -3.90
N GLY A 120 23.28 -12.10 -4.85
CA GLY A 120 24.10 -11.69 -6.00
C GLY A 120 25.61 -11.70 -5.77
N ASP A 121 26.08 -12.09 -4.58
CA ASP A 121 27.51 -12.22 -4.28
C ASP A 121 28.05 -13.56 -4.83
N PRO A 122 29.03 -13.57 -5.76
CA PRO A 122 29.60 -14.79 -6.33
C PRO A 122 30.51 -15.54 -5.35
N SER A 123 30.82 -14.97 -4.17
CA SER A 123 31.63 -15.63 -3.14
C SER A 123 30.83 -16.46 -2.13
N ASN A 124 29.49 -16.51 -2.26
CA ASN A 124 28.65 -17.40 -1.46
C ASN A 124 29.09 -18.86 -1.64
N ASP A 125 29.32 -19.57 -0.52
CA ASP A 125 29.69 -20.98 -0.50
C ASP A 125 28.46 -21.90 -0.76
N TRP A 126 28.03 -21.87 -2.02
CA TRP A 126 27.05 -22.79 -2.58
C TRP A 126 27.45 -24.28 -2.47
N PRO A 127 28.73 -24.69 -2.64
CA PRO A 127 29.14 -26.08 -2.46
C PRO A 127 28.69 -26.70 -1.13
N ALA A 128 28.93 -26.06 0.03
CA ALA A 128 28.50 -26.63 1.30
C ALA A 128 26.98 -26.58 1.50
N ALA A 129 26.28 -25.56 0.97
CA ALA A 129 24.82 -25.49 1.03
C ALA A 129 24.16 -26.63 0.22
N ILE A 130 24.70 -26.93 -0.96
CA ILE A 130 24.25 -28.02 -1.84
C ILE A 130 24.59 -29.38 -1.24
N ALA A 131 25.79 -29.55 -0.65
CA ALA A 131 26.16 -30.77 0.05
C ALA A 131 25.19 -31.08 1.20
N THR A 132 24.83 -30.07 2.00
CA THR A 132 23.87 -30.22 3.11
C THR A 132 22.49 -30.70 2.65
N LEU A 133 22.00 -30.20 1.51
CA LEU A 133 20.75 -30.67 0.90
C LEU A 133 20.86 -32.09 0.32
N ALA A 134 22.04 -32.47 -0.18
CA ALA A 134 22.29 -33.80 -0.72
C ALA A 134 22.43 -34.87 0.38
N ASP A 135 23.11 -34.58 1.49
CA ASP A 135 23.21 -35.49 2.64
C ASP A 135 21.83 -35.78 3.25
N ALA A 136 20.95 -34.76 3.33
CA ALA A 136 19.57 -34.91 3.77
C ALA A 136 18.69 -35.74 2.80
N LEU A 137 19.05 -35.83 1.52
CA LEU A 137 18.42 -36.75 0.56
C LEU A 137 19.01 -38.16 0.65
N ASP A 138 20.31 -38.31 0.93
CA ASP A 138 21.00 -39.60 1.04
C ASP A 138 20.39 -40.48 2.16
N GLU A 139 19.98 -39.88 3.28
CA GLU A 139 19.24 -40.56 4.35
C GLU A 139 17.87 -41.11 3.89
N ILE A 140 17.24 -40.48 2.90
CA ILE A 140 15.88 -40.82 2.42
C ILE A 140 15.93 -41.77 1.21
N LEU A 141 16.91 -41.62 0.33
CA LEU A 141 17.09 -42.43 -0.88
C LEU A 141 17.89 -43.72 -0.63
N GLY A 142 18.68 -43.75 0.45
CA GLY A 142 19.40 -44.92 0.94
C GLY A 142 20.52 -45.43 0.01
N PRO A 143 21.12 -46.59 0.33
CA PRO A 143 22.38 -47.03 -0.29
C PRO A 143 22.35 -47.17 -1.82
N ARG A 144 21.19 -47.47 -2.39
CA ARG A 144 21.02 -47.64 -3.84
C ARG A 144 20.85 -46.31 -4.59
N GLY A 145 20.25 -45.29 -3.97
CA GLY A 145 20.21 -43.93 -4.52
C GLY A 145 21.61 -43.31 -4.51
N ARG A 146 22.27 -43.38 -3.36
CA ARG A 146 23.66 -42.92 -3.16
C ARG A 146 24.63 -43.47 -4.22
N ALA A 147 24.55 -44.77 -4.50
CA ALA A 147 25.39 -45.44 -5.50
C ALA A 147 25.09 -45.03 -6.96
N LEU A 148 23.91 -44.47 -7.26
CA LEU A 148 23.54 -44.01 -8.59
C LEU A 148 23.89 -42.54 -8.86
N PHE A 149 23.90 -41.69 -7.83
CA PHE A 149 24.02 -40.23 -8.00
C PHE A 149 25.23 -39.58 -7.29
N ALA A 150 25.84 -40.23 -6.29
CA ALA A 150 26.90 -39.67 -5.46
C ALA A 150 28.24 -40.44 -5.51
N ALA A 151 28.49 -41.18 -6.60
CA ALA A 151 29.70 -41.98 -6.77
C ALA A 151 30.96 -41.11 -7.00
N ARG A 152 31.80 -40.96 -5.96
CA ARG A 152 33.13 -40.32 -6.10
C ARG A 152 34.14 -41.26 -6.77
N LEU A 153 34.79 -40.78 -7.82
CA LEU A 153 35.89 -41.45 -8.53
C LEU A 153 37.23 -40.78 -8.19
N SER A 154 38.34 -41.38 -8.61
CA SER A 154 39.70 -40.84 -8.40
C SER A 154 40.01 -39.52 -9.11
N THR A 155 39.05 -39.00 -9.90
CA THR A 155 39.11 -37.71 -10.61
C THR A 155 37.99 -36.75 -10.20
N THR A 156 37.24 -37.05 -9.12
CA THR A 156 36.16 -36.18 -8.64
C THR A 156 36.71 -35.09 -7.72
N ASP A 157 36.73 -33.85 -8.20
CA ASP A 157 36.96 -32.66 -7.37
C ASP A 157 35.66 -32.11 -6.75
N ASP A 158 35.76 -31.08 -5.92
CA ASP A 158 34.61 -30.54 -5.18
C ASP A 158 33.57 -29.86 -6.09
N ALA A 159 33.99 -29.29 -7.22
CA ALA A 159 33.08 -28.75 -8.23
C ALA A 159 32.28 -29.87 -8.91
N THR A 160 32.94 -30.96 -9.29
CA THR A 160 32.33 -32.17 -9.86
C THR A 160 31.39 -32.85 -8.86
N ALA A 161 31.78 -32.92 -7.58
CA ALA A 161 30.93 -33.45 -6.51
C ALA A 161 29.67 -32.59 -6.30
N THR A 162 29.81 -31.26 -6.28
CA THR A 162 28.70 -30.31 -6.16
C THR A 162 27.74 -30.43 -7.35
N ALA A 163 28.25 -30.56 -8.57
CA ALA A 163 27.43 -30.78 -9.76
C ALA A 163 26.63 -32.10 -9.70
N GLY A 164 27.24 -33.18 -9.21
CA GLY A 164 26.56 -34.47 -9.01
C GLY A 164 25.40 -34.37 -8.00
N ALA A 165 25.60 -33.65 -6.90
CA ALA A 165 24.56 -33.37 -5.91
C ALA A 165 23.35 -32.62 -6.52
N ILE A 166 23.58 -31.58 -7.34
CA ILE A 166 22.49 -30.88 -8.05
C ILE A 166 21.72 -31.85 -8.97
N VAL A 167 22.42 -32.72 -9.70
CA VAL A 167 21.78 -33.73 -10.57
C VAL A 167 20.92 -34.72 -9.77
N MET A 168 21.36 -35.13 -8.58
CA MET A 168 20.55 -35.95 -7.65
C MET A 168 19.27 -35.23 -7.24
N MET A 169 19.38 -33.97 -6.78
CA MET A 169 18.23 -33.16 -6.38
C MET A 169 17.23 -32.98 -7.53
N GLY A 170 17.72 -32.74 -8.74
CA GLY A 170 16.91 -32.65 -9.96
C GLY A 170 16.21 -33.96 -10.35
N ALA A 171 16.80 -35.12 -10.05
CA ALA A 171 16.19 -36.42 -10.33
C ALA A 171 14.99 -36.74 -9.42
N VAL A 172 14.93 -36.17 -8.20
CA VAL A 172 13.89 -36.46 -7.20
C VAL A 172 12.98 -35.28 -6.84
N GLN A 173 13.14 -34.13 -7.52
CA GLN A 173 12.42 -32.87 -7.28
C GLN A 173 10.88 -32.94 -7.28
N GLN A 174 10.27 -33.99 -7.85
CA GLN A 174 8.82 -34.18 -7.83
C GLN A 174 8.27 -34.61 -6.45
N PHE A 175 9.16 -34.96 -5.51
CA PHE A 175 8.82 -35.45 -4.18
C PHE A 175 9.22 -34.51 -3.04
N PHE A 176 10.02 -33.47 -3.32
CA PHE A 176 10.57 -32.55 -2.32
C PHE A 176 10.60 -31.11 -2.81
N ASP A 177 10.10 -30.20 -1.98
CA ASP A 177 10.33 -28.78 -2.11
C ASP A 177 11.66 -28.41 -1.42
N TYR A 178 12.60 -27.79 -2.13
CA TYR A 178 13.92 -27.37 -1.61
C TYR A 178 13.94 -25.87 -1.29
N ARG A 179 14.43 -25.48 -0.11
CA ARG A 179 14.60 -24.07 0.28
C ARG A 179 15.98 -23.77 0.85
N VAL A 180 16.53 -22.61 0.49
CA VAL A 180 17.70 -22.00 1.13
C VAL A 180 17.28 -20.63 1.70
N SER A 181 17.44 -20.43 3.00
CA SER A 181 16.92 -19.27 3.74
C SER A 181 18.02 -18.43 4.39
N THR A 182 17.81 -17.11 4.50
CA THR A 182 18.79 -16.12 5.02
C THR A 182 18.15 -15.19 6.05
N LEU A 183 18.83 -14.93 7.18
CA LEU A 183 18.38 -13.99 8.22
C LEU A 183 18.17 -12.54 7.72
N CYS A 184 17.10 -11.91 8.20
CA CYS A 184 16.91 -10.46 8.17
C CYS A 184 16.72 -9.93 9.60
N GLY A 185 17.23 -8.73 9.89
CA GLY A 185 17.15 -8.14 11.24
C GLY A 185 17.79 -6.75 11.35
N ILE A 186 17.57 -6.10 12.49
CA ILE A 186 18.09 -4.75 12.79
C ILE A 186 19.37 -4.89 13.65
N PRO A 187 20.54 -4.35 13.22
CA PRO A 187 21.83 -4.66 13.85
C PRO A 187 22.10 -3.89 15.15
N GLN A 188 21.55 -2.68 15.30
CA GLN A 188 21.72 -1.86 16.50
C GLN A 188 20.56 -0.85 16.63
N VAL A 189 20.16 -0.55 17.87
CA VAL A 189 19.20 0.50 18.22
C VAL A 189 19.88 1.50 19.14
N THR A 190 19.57 2.79 18.97
CA THR A 190 19.98 3.88 19.86
C THR A 190 18.73 4.55 20.41
N LEU A 191 18.65 4.73 21.73
CA LEU A 191 17.69 5.64 22.35
C LEU A 191 18.38 6.98 22.61
N GLU A 192 17.77 8.07 22.16
CA GLU A 192 18.19 9.45 22.50
C GLU A 192 17.34 9.99 23.67
N GLY A 193 17.66 11.20 24.14
CA GLY A 193 17.10 11.77 25.38
C GLY A 193 17.84 11.31 26.65
N THR A 194 17.25 11.61 27.80
CA THR A 194 17.72 11.22 29.14
C THR A 194 16.81 10.14 29.75
N PRO A 195 17.28 9.32 30.72
CA PRO A 195 16.41 8.40 31.46
C PRO A 195 15.20 9.10 32.10
N GLU A 196 15.36 10.35 32.52
CA GLU A 196 14.32 11.23 33.04
C GLU A 196 13.23 11.56 32.00
N ASP A 197 13.60 11.76 30.73
CA ASP A 197 12.63 11.96 29.63
C ASP A 197 11.78 10.70 29.42
N TRP A 198 12.40 9.52 29.40
CA TRP A 198 11.70 8.24 29.26
C TRP A 198 10.81 7.92 30.47
N ALA A 199 11.23 8.28 31.68
CA ALA A 199 10.40 8.21 32.88
C ALA A 199 9.22 9.21 32.85
N SER A 200 9.44 10.42 32.31
CA SER A 200 8.42 11.46 32.10
C SER A 200 7.35 11.02 31.10
N LEU A 201 7.74 10.36 29.99
CA LEU A 201 6.79 9.78 29.03
C LEU A 201 5.86 8.76 29.70
N ARG A 202 6.38 7.86 30.54
CA ARG A 202 5.55 6.92 31.31
C ARG A 202 4.56 7.64 32.22
N GLY A 203 4.97 8.69 32.91
CA GLY A 203 4.08 9.52 33.74
C GLY A 203 3.00 10.27 32.94
N ARG A 204 3.28 10.64 31.68
CA ARG A 204 2.31 11.30 30.79
C ARG A 204 1.24 10.35 30.25
N VAL A 205 1.49 9.05 30.17
CA VAL A 205 0.50 8.05 29.74
C VAL A 205 -0.67 7.92 30.72
N GLU A 206 -0.45 8.23 31.99
CA GLU A 206 -1.52 8.30 33.00
C GLU A 206 -2.54 9.43 32.69
N LEU A 207 -2.12 10.49 31.99
CA LEU A 207 -3.00 11.59 31.55
C LEU A 207 -3.93 11.19 30.37
N LEU A 208 -3.79 9.98 29.84
CA LEU A 208 -4.64 9.43 28.77
C LEU A 208 -5.83 8.62 29.34
N GLU A 209 -5.92 8.47 30.66
CA GLU A 209 -7.10 7.87 31.31
C GLU A 209 -8.35 8.75 31.11
N GLY A 210 -9.53 8.11 31.12
CA GLY A 210 -10.80 8.76 30.79
C GLY A 210 -11.04 8.99 29.29
N LEU A 211 -10.01 9.02 28.43
CA LEU A 211 -10.13 9.22 26.98
C LEU A 211 -10.61 7.99 26.19
N GLY A 212 -11.17 6.97 26.85
CA GLY A 212 -11.58 5.69 26.23
C GLY A 212 -10.43 4.76 25.79
N LEU A 213 -9.17 5.18 25.94
CA LEU A 213 -7.99 4.46 25.47
C LEU A 213 -7.55 3.27 26.35
N ALA A 214 -8.29 2.94 27.41
CA ALA A 214 -7.90 1.97 28.45
C ALA A 214 -7.56 0.56 27.93
N TRP A 215 -8.00 0.20 26.72
CA TRP A 215 -7.63 -1.05 26.03
C TRP A 215 -6.17 -1.08 25.58
N TRP A 216 -5.59 0.07 25.20
CA TRP A 216 -4.22 0.19 24.68
C TRP A 216 -3.19 0.60 25.75
N LEU A 217 -3.62 1.37 26.76
CA LEU A 217 -2.71 1.88 27.80
C LEU A 217 -1.83 0.80 28.47
N PRO A 218 -2.28 -0.44 28.74
CA PRO A 218 -1.43 -1.49 29.31
C PRO A 218 -0.21 -1.83 28.42
N SER A 219 -0.42 -2.00 27.12
CA SER A 219 0.65 -2.33 26.16
C SER A 219 1.59 -1.15 25.93
N LEU A 220 1.05 0.07 25.89
CA LEU A 220 1.86 1.29 25.84
C LEU A 220 2.74 1.47 27.10
N ARG A 221 2.18 1.21 28.30
CA ARG A 221 2.93 1.23 29.57
C ARG A 221 4.03 0.18 29.57
N ALA A 222 3.77 -1.04 29.09
CA ALA A 222 4.76 -2.11 28.97
C ALA A 222 5.90 -1.74 28.00
N PHE A 223 5.59 -1.18 26.82
CA PHE A 223 6.59 -0.66 25.89
C PHE A 223 7.44 0.46 26.53
N LEU A 224 6.82 1.48 27.12
CA LEU A 224 7.55 2.59 27.74
C LEU A 224 8.36 2.15 28.96
N GLN A 225 7.94 1.12 29.67
CA GLN A 225 8.73 0.49 30.72
C GLN A 225 10.00 -0.16 30.15
N GLN A 226 9.94 -0.86 29.01
CA GLN A 226 11.14 -1.41 28.36
C GLN A 226 12.07 -0.31 27.81
N CYS A 227 11.53 0.79 27.26
CA CYS A 227 12.34 1.94 26.87
C CYS A 227 13.00 2.64 28.06
N ALA A 228 12.28 2.82 29.17
CA ALA A 228 12.85 3.43 30.39
C ALA A 228 13.94 2.55 31.03
N ARG A 229 13.78 1.22 31.01
CA ARG A 229 14.83 0.26 31.42
C ARG A 229 16.05 0.36 30.50
N ALA A 230 15.86 0.28 29.18
CA ALA A 230 16.95 0.34 28.21
C ALA A 230 17.70 1.67 28.24
N ALA A 231 17.00 2.81 28.41
CA ALA A 231 17.61 4.12 28.59
C ALA A 231 18.43 4.23 29.90
N ALA A 232 18.02 3.50 30.95
CA ALA A 232 18.79 3.36 32.20
C ALA A 232 19.90 2.29 32.15
N GLY A 233 20.10 1.63 31.00
CA GLY A 233 21.15 0.62 30.78
C GLY A 233 20.73 -0.84 31.02
N ASP A 234 19.47 -1.10 31.37
CA ASP A 234 18.89 -2.45 31.54
C ASP A 234 18.19 -2.88 30.24
N VAL A 235 18.93 -3.56 29.36
CA VAL A 235 18.48 -3.88 27.99
C VAL A 235 18.06 -5.35 27.86
N GLU A 236 16.76 -5.57 27.67
CA GLU A 236 16.21 -6.91 27.43
C GLU A 236 16.30 -7.29 25.94
N GLU A 237 17.41 -7.91 25.52
CA GLU A 237 17.66 -8.23 24.11
C GLU A 237 16.52 -9.03 23.43
N ALA A 238 15.89 -9.97 24.13
CA ALA A 238 14.81 -10.79 23.58
C ALA A 238 13.57 -9.97 23.21
N PHE A 239 13.32 -8.86 23.91
CA PHE A 239 12.32 -7.86 23.54
C PHE A 239 12.79 -7.09 22.30
N TRP A 240 14.00 -6.50 22.31
CA TRP A 240 14.48 -5.67 21.19
C TRP A 240 14.64 -6.44 19.86
N ARG A 241 14.93 -7.75 19.89
CA ARG A 241 14.93 -8.62 18.70
C ARG A 241 13.54 -8.80 18.07
N GLN A 242 12.46 -8.58 18.82
CA GLN A 242 11.08 -8.62 18.34
C GLN A 242 10.54 -7.26 17.86
N LEU A 243 11.41 -6.25 17.70
CA LEU A 243 11.06 -4.91 17.23
C LEU A 243 10.26 -4.92 15.91
N TYR A 244 10.78 -5.62 14.91
CA TYR A 244 10.25 -5.63 13.55
C TYR A 244 10.61 -6.96 12.86
N LYS A 245 9.61 -7.69 12.38
CA LYS A 245 9.74 -8.77 11.38
C LYS A 245 8.93 -8.36 10.15
N ALA A 246 9.35 -8.76 8.94
CA ALA A 246 8.60 -8.49 7.72
C ALA A 246 8.68 -9.63 6.73
N GLU A 247 7.54 -9.94 6.11
CA GLU A 247 7.33 -11.12 5.27
C GLU A 247 6.53 -10.74 4.02
N ASP A 248 6.91 -11.33 2.87
CA ASP A 248 6.32 -11.01 1.57
C ASP A 248 5.34 -12.10 1.14
N ALA A 249 4.14 -11.70 0.75
CA ALA A 249 3.02 -12.58 0.43
C ALA A 249 2.16 -11.99 -0.70
N SER A 250 1.19 -12.75 -1.22
CA SER A 250 0.40 -12.34 -2.40
C SER A 250 -0.44 -11.05 -2.23
N GLY A 251 -0.55 -10.50 -1.01
CA GLY A 251 -1.14 -9.19 -0.72
C GLY A 251 -0.14 -8.03 -0.56
N GLY A 252 1.17 -8.31 -0.60
CA GLY A 252 2.27 -7.37 -0.33
C GLY A 252 3.08 -7.71 0.94
N LEU A 253 3.94 -6.77 1.35
CA LEU A 253 4.80 -6.91 2.52
C LEU A 253 4.02 -6.65 3.83
N HIS A 254 4.01 -7.64 4.71
CA HIS A 254 3.38 -7.62 6.03
C HIS A 254 4.44 -7.33 7.11
N VAL A 255 4.07 -6.56 8.15
CA VAL A 255 4.96 -6.09 9.23
C VAL A 255 4.45 -6.54 10.60
N SER A 256 5.22 -7.39 11.28
CA SER A 256 4.92 -7.89 12.63
C SER A 256 6.02 -7.50 13.62
N GLY A 257 5.89 -7.91 14.89
CA GLY A 257 6.73 -7.46 15.99
C GLY A 257 6.15 -6.27 16.75
N TRP A 258 6.77 -5.93 17.88
CA TRP A 258 6.18 -5.03 18.88
C TRP A 258 6.13 -3.57 18.46
N ILE A 259 6.78 -3.14 17.37
CA ILE A 259 6.60 -1.78 16.83
C ILE A 259 5.11 -1.43 16.70
N ASN A 260 4.26 -2.42 16.41
CA ASN A 260 2.80 -2.32 16.38
C ASN A 260 2.16 -1.79 17.67
N ALA A 261 2.77 -1.98 18.86
CA ALA A 261 2.31 -1.40 20.14
C ALA A 261 2.28 0.13 20.12
N LEU A 262 3.06 0.76 19.24
CA LEU A 262 3.06 2.20 19.00
C LEU A 262 1.90 2.63 18.08
N PHE A 263 1.29 1.68 17.37
CA PHE A 263 0.43 1.88 16.22
C PHE A 263 -1.04 1.40 16.43
N PRO A 264 -1.81 1.76 17.49
CA PRO A 264 -3.20 1.32 17.66
C PRO A 264 -4.21 1.58 16.52
N TYR A 265 -3.89 2.40 15.50
CA TYR A 265 -4.76 2.63 14.35
C TYR A 265 -4.05 2.98 12.98
N LEU A 266 -3.38 2.07 12.23
CA LEU A 266 -2.91 2.20 10.81
C LEU A 266 -3.56 3.21 9.81
N GLY A 267 -3.24 4.52 9.82
CA GLY A 267 -3.33 5.43 8.65
C GLY A 267 -4.11 6.76 8.83
N ASP A 268 -4.43 7.47 7.75
CA ASP A 268 -4.88 8.88 7.82
C ASP A 268 -6.32 9.12 8.38
N LEU A 269 -6.45 10.07 9.31
CA LEU A 269 -7.68 10.48 10.01
C LEU A 269 -8.87 10.77 9.08
N GLY A 270 -10.03 10.18 9.40
CA GLY A 270 -11.35 10.65 8.94
C GLY A 270 -11.77 10.16 7.54
N ALA A 271 -11.41 8.92 7.24
CA ALA A 271 -12.43 7.93 6.88
C ALA A 271 -13.36 7.66 8.09
N ASP A 272 -14.52 7.06 7.87
CA ASP A 272 -15.53 6.84 8.92
C ASP A 272 -15.05 5.77 9.93
N GLU A 273 -14.63 6.21 11.12
CA GLU A 273 -14.04 5.39 12.19
C GLU A 273 -12.92 4.39 11.74
N GLY A 274 -12.17 4.58 10.62
CA GLY A 274 -11.54 3.45 9.89
C GLY A 274 -10.27 2.73 10.46
N ASP A 275 -9.68 1.47 10.31
CA ASP A 275 -9.76 -0.01 9.82
C ASP A 275 -9.22 -1.23 10.74
N ARG A 276 -9.18 -1.15 12.10
CA ARG A 276 -8.76 -1.99 13.30
C ARG A 276 -7.35 -2.66 13.53
N ASN A 277 -6.54 -2.23 14.54
CA ASN A 277 -5.19 -2.83 14.86
C ASN A 277 -5.13 -3.71 16.14
N SER A 278 -5.08 -5.02 15.92
CA SER A 278 -4.84 -6.10 16.87
C SER A 278 -3.42 -6.11 17.46
N LEU A 279 -2.40 -5.92 16.62
CA LEU A 279 -0.98 -6.03 16.99
C LEU A 279 -0.51 -4.91 17.92
N ALA A 280 -1.31 -3.86 18.12
CA ALA A 280 -1.03 -2.81 19.10
C ALA A 280 -1.29 -3.21 20.56
N THR A 281 -1.99 -4.32 20.78
CA THR A 281 -2.27 -4.89 22.10
C THR A 281 -1.85 -6.35 22.23
N ALA A 282 -1.33 -6.97 21.17
CA ALA A 282 -0.82 -8.33 21.20
C ALA A 282 0.32 -8.49 22.23
N PRO A 283 0.42 -9.65 22.91
CA PRO A 283 1.60 -10.01 23.68
C PRO A 283 2.86 -9.99 22.80
N ILE A 284 4.01 -9.65 23.39
CA ILE A 284 5.31 -9.64 22.69
C ILE A 284 5.87 -11.08 22.64
N VAL A 285 5.15 -11.95 21.92
CA VAL A 285 5.37 -13.39 21.79
C VAL A 285 5.13 -13.80 20.34
N GLU A 286 5.86 -14.80 19.87
CA GLU A 286 6.02 -15.07 18.44
C GLU A 286 4.82 -15.76 17.78
N HIS A 287 4.25 -15.10 16.77
CA HIS A 287 3.44 -15.73 15.72
C HIS A 287 3.98 -15.34 14.35
N GLU A 288 4.27 -16.33 13.51
CA GLU A 288 5.07 -16.20 12.28
C GLU A 288 4.22 -15.92 11.01
N LEU A 289 3.01 -15.38 11.14
CA LEU A 289 2.09 -15.17 9.99
C LEU A 289 1.14 -13.95 10.10
N GLU A 290 1.16 -13.16 11.18
CA GLU A 290 0.26 -12.01 11.35
C GLU A 290 1.04 -10.68 11.38
N GLY A 291 0.82 -9.83 10.37
CA GLY A 291 1.49 -8.54 10.22
C GLY A 291 0.67 -7.52 9.43
N CYS A 292 0.88 -6.23 9.70
CA CYS A 292 0.20 -5.12 9.04
C CYS A 292 0.79 -4.84 7.65
N LEU A 293 -0.03 -4.62 6.62
CA LEU A 293 0.49 -4.29 5.28
C LEU A 293 1.14 -2.90 5.28
N LEU A 294 2.32 -2.78 4.66
CA LEU A 294 3.11 -1.54 4.65
C LEU A 294 2.33 -0.31 4.12
N GLY A 295 1.36 -0.51 3.22
CA GLY A 295 0.52 0.55 2.66
C GLY A 295 -0.69 0.99 3.51
N GLN A 296 -0.98 0.31 4.63
CA GLN A 296 -2.05 0.72 5.56
C GLN A 296 -1.57 1.88 6.47
N TYR A 297 -0.29 1.88 6.83
CA TYR A 297 0.40 2.95 7.57
C TYR A 297 0.19 4.35 6.92
N PRO A 298 0.32 5.45 7.69
CA PRO A 298 -0.17 6.78 7.29
C PRO A 298 0.79 7.59 6.40
N SER A 299 0.30 8.77 6.01
CA SER A 299 1.02 9.83 5.29
C SER A 299 2.18 10.51 6.03
N GLY A 300 2.26 10.41 7.35
CA GLY A 300 3.11 11.25 8.19
C GLY A 300 2.45 12.54 8.71
N LEU A 301 1.28 13.00 8.24
CA LEU A 301 0.77 14.35 8.53
C LEU A 301 -0.55 14.42 9.33
N THR A 302 -0.65 15.41 10.22
CA THR A 302 -1.89 15.90 10.85
C THR A 302 -2.21 17.31 10.36
N GLN A 303 -3.49 17.69 10.29
CA GLN A 303 -3.91 19.03 9.87
C GLN A 303 -5.02 19.63 10.75
N ALA A 304 -4.97 20.96 10.90
CA ALA A 304 -6.01 21.78 11.54
C ALA A 304 -6.46 22.87 10.55
N PRO A 305 -7.74 22.88 10.10
CA PRO A 305 -8.24 23.92 9.19
C PRO A 305 -8.43 25.25 9.93
N PHE A 306 -8.18 26.36 9.25
CA PHE A 306 -8.45 27.71 9.77
C PHE A 306 -8.82 28.66 8.63
N THR A 307 -9.54 29.73 8.93
CA THR A 307 -9.82 30.79 7.96
C THR A 307 -8.89 31.97 8.22
N TRP A 308 -8.16 32.41 7.20
CA TRP A 308 -7.31 33.60 7.27
C TRP A 308 -8.04 34.78 6.63
N GLN A 309 -8.42 35.76 7.45
CA GLN A 309 -9.00 37.01 6.98
C GLN A 309 -7.90 37.94 6.47
N HIS A 310 -7.74 38.03 5.14
CA HIS A 310 -6.81 38.96 4.50
C HIS A 310 -7.58 40.12 3.85
N PHE A 311 -7.53 41.29 4.49
CA PHE A 311 -8.37 42.45 4.17
C PHE A 311 -9.87 42.08 4.11
N ARG A 312 -10.48 42.11 2.91
CA ARG A 312 -11.90 41.77 2.68
C ARG A 312 -12.11 40.32 2.27
N GLU A 313 -11.04 39.55 2.05
CA GLU A 313 -11.08 38.17 1.60
C GLU A 313 -10.89 37.21 2.78
N ALA A 314 -11.59 36.07 2.73
CA ALA A 314 -11.52 35.02 3.74
C ALA A 314 -10.94 33.76 3.08
N LEU A 315 -9.64 33.54 3.27
CA LEU A 315 -8.92 32.42 2.68
C LEU A 315 -9.14 31.16 3.55
N ASP A 316 -9.55 30.06 2.92
CA ASP A 316 -9.78 28.77 3.60
C ASP A 316 -8.47 27.97 3.60
N MET A 317 -7.85 27.84 4.77
CA MET A 317 -6.46 27.41 4.96
C MET A 317 -6.36 26.16 5.85
N SER A 318 -5.16 25.61 5.97
CA SER A 318 -4.82 24.53 6.90
C SER A 318 -3.41 24.70 7.45
N LEU A 319 -3.29 24.58 8.78
CA LEU A 319 -2.03 24.28 9.44
C LEU A 319 -1.78 22.78 9.29
N VAL A 320 -0.58 22.40 8.87
CA VAL A 320 -0.15 21.01 8.69
C VAL A 320 1.09 20.78 9.54
N GLY A 321 1.13 19.70 10.30
CA GLY A 321 2.26 19.34 11.16
C GLY A 321 2.46 17.83 11.22
N GLY A 322 3.72 17.39 11.21
CA GLY A 322 4.06 15.97 11.26
C GLY A 322 5.33 15.64 10.50
N PHE A 323 5.41 14.44 9.94
CA PHE A 323 6.55 13.94 9.18
C PHE A 323 6.56 14.41 7.74
N VAL A 324 7.64 15.09 7.40
CA VAL A 324 7.92 15.68 6.09
C VAL A 324 9.08 15.00 5.36
N GLY A 325 9.74 13.97 5.94
CA GLY A 325 10.71 13.15 5.19
C GLY A 325 11.60 12.21 5.98
N VAL A 326 12.90 12.18 5.64
CA VAL A 326 14.01 11.57 6.40
C VAL A 326 15.23 12.50 6.37
N GLU A 327 16.14 12.39 7.34
CA GLU A 327 17.46 13.03 7.29
C GLU A 327 18.63 12.03 7.32
N GLN A 328 19.81 12.58 7.01
CA GLN A 328 21.02 11.90 6.56
C GLN A 328 22.21 12.60 7.23
N ASP A 329 23.05 11.90 8.01
CA ASP A 329 24.23 12.44 8.70
C ASP A 329 25.48 11.83 8.08
N ALA A 330 26.64 12.43 8.31
CA ALA A 330 27.89 12.05 7.65
C ALA A 330 28.42 10.65 8.05
N ARG A 331 27.60 9.81 8.68
CA ARG A 331 28.07 8.79 9.62
C ARG A 331 27.19 7.51 9.67
N GLY A 332 25.85 7.50 9.55
CA GLY A 332 25.15 6.26 9.14
C GLY A 332 23.63 5.97 9.33
N VAL A 333 22.87 6.55 10.27
CA VAL A 333 21.80 5.81 11.01
C VAL A 333 20.33 6.33 10.97
N VAL A 334 19.52 6.18 9.90
CA VAL A 334 18.00 6.21 9.85
C VAL A 334 17.11 7.17 10.72
N ARG A 335 16.49 8.25 10.14
CA ARG A 335 15.49 9.13 10.85
C ARG A 335 14.41 9.80 9.98
N PRO A 336 13.09 9.63 10.22
CA PRO A 336 11.99 10.33 9.50
C PRO A 336 11.55 11.79 9.92
N ARG A 337 12.05 12.86 9.29
CA ARG A 337 11.93 14.31 9.69
C ARG A 337 10.55 14.86 10.10
N ILE A 338 10.43 15.47 11.29
CA ILE A 338 9.34 16.43 11.67
C ILE A 338 9.44 17.79 10.95
N GLY A 339 8.31 18.36 10.53
CA GLY A 339 8.16 19.74 10.06
C GLY A 339 6.73 20.27 10.13
N TRP A 340 6.52 21.49 9.63
CA TRP A 340 5.19 22.12 9.55
C TRP A 340 5.01 22.98 8.28
N ALA A 341 3.76 23.16 7.86
CA ALA A 341 3.38 23.99 6.72
C ALA A 341 2.05 24.73 6.93
N VAL A 342 1.85 25.81 6.18
CA VAL A 342 0.62 26.60 6.08
C VAL A 342 0.24 26.67 4.60
N THR A 343 -0.93 26.15 4.28
CA THR A 343 -1.36 25.92 2.89
C THR A 343 -2.86 26.19 2.76
N PRO A 344 -3.37 26.57 1.57
CA PRO A 344 -4.79 26.51 1.25
C PRO A 344 -5.37 25.14 1.59
N ARG A 345 -6.63 25.10 2.03
CA ARG A 345 -7.19 23.92 2.69
C ARG A 345 -7.11 22.66 1.84
N LEU A 346 -6.30 21.70 2.31
CA LEU A 346 -6.15 20.39 1.72
C LEU A 346 -7.48 19.61 1.84
N ARG A 347 -8.26 19.63 0.76
CA ARG A 347 -9.47 18.81 0.63
C ARG A 347 -9.06 17.34 0.57
N ARG A 348 -9.54 16.52 1.52
CA ARG A 348 -9.32 15.07 1.51
C ARG A 348 -9.74 14.49 0.17
N GLN A 349 -8.80 13.91 -0.57
CA GLN A 349 -9.10 13.19 -1.81
C GLN A 349 -9.73 11.83 -1.49
N ARG A 350 -11.07 11.74 -1.54
CA ARG A 350 -11.85 10.50 -1.52
C ARG A 350 -11.59 9.65 -2.76
N PHE A 351 -11.17 10.25 -3.87
CA PHE A 351 -10.74 9.51 -5.05
C PHE A 351 -9.21 9.35 -5.09
N ARG A 352 -8.72 8.25 -5.66
CA ARG A 352 -7.32 8.07 -6.04
C ARG A 352 -7.21 7.97 -7.55
N ALA A 353 -6.34 8.77 -8.15
CA ALA A 353 -5.72 8.38 -9.40
C ALA A 353 -4.90 7.11 -9.12
N SER A 354 -4.93 6.16 -10.05
CA SER A 354 -4.23 4.87 -9.89
C SER A 354 -3.47 4.51 -11.15
N ASP A 355 -4.18 4.40 -12.28
CA ASP A 355 -3.58 4.17 -13.60
C ASP A 355 -3.86 5.33 -14.55
N ARG A 356 -3.26 5.30 -15.74
CA ARG A 356 -3.73 6.04 -16.93
C ARG A 356 -4.21 5.03 -17.99
N THR A 357 -5.20 5.41 -18.80
CA THR A 357 -5.57 4.63 -20.00
C THR A 357 -4.47 4.70 -21.06
N ALA A 358 -4.58 3.89 -22.12
CA ALA A 358 -3.71 3.99 -23.30
C ALA A 358 -3.74 5.40 -23.92
N ASP A 359 -4.88 6.09 -23.85
CA ASP A 359 -5.10 7.47 -24.30
C ASP A 359 -4.57 8.53 -23.31
N GLY A 360 -3.94 8.09 -22.21
CA GLY A 360 -3.35 8.94 -21.18
C GLY A 360 -4.32 9.50 -20.12
N HIS A 361 -5.61 9.21 -20.20
CA HIS A 361 -6.61 9.71 -19.25
C HIS A 361 -6.42 9.08 -17.85
N PRO A 362 -6.44 9.85 -16.76
CA PRO A 362 -6.30 9.30 -15.41
C PRO A 362 -7.54 8.47 -15.02
N VAL A 363 -7.30 7.32 -14.38
CA VAL A 363 -8.34 6.45 -13.83
C VAL A 363 -8.52 6.77 -12.35
N LEU A 364 -9.66 7.40 -12.03
CA LEU A 364 -10.11 7.67 -10.68
C LEU A 364 -10.87 6.48 -10.11
N ARG A 365 -10.56 6.10 -8.87
CA ARG A 365 -11.25 5.05 -8.10
C ARG A 365 -11.50 5.56 -6.68
N PRO A 366 -12.67 5.31 -6.05
CA PRO A 366 -12.88 5.61 -4.64
C PRO A 366 -11.82 4.96 -3.74
N ARG A 367 -11.32 5.70 -2.76
CA ARG A 367 -10.57 5.16 -1.62
C ARG A 367 -11.56 4.47 -0.68
N ALA A 368 -11.19 3.30 -0.17
CA ALA A 368 -11.96 2.62 0.86
C ALA A 368 -11.69 3.28 2.23
N PRO A 369 -12.66 3.30 3.16
CA PRO A 369 -14.03 2.79 3.04
C PRO A 369 -14.87 3.66 2.10
N VAL A 370 -15.92 3.08 1.52
CA VAL A 370 -16.74 3.73 0.49
C VAL A 370 -18.17 3.88 0.99
N GLY A 371 -18.54 5.07 1.43
CA GLY A 371 -19.93 5.39 1.79
C GLY A 371 -20.85 5.57 0.56
N PRO A 372 -22.18 5.41 0.71
CA PRO A 372 -23.13 5.46 -0.41
C PRO A 372 -23.12 6.79 -1.17
N ASP A 373 -22.83 7.90 -0.48
CA ASP A 373 -22.82 9.25 -1.04
C ASP A 373 -21.45 9.72 -1.59
N VAL A 374 -20.45 8.82 -1.68
CA VAL A 374 -19.07 9.17 -2.09
C VAL A 374 -19.01 9.94 -3.42
N LEU A 375 -19.90 9.62 -4.37
CA LEU A 375 -19.92 10.19 -5.71
C LEU A 375 -20.32 11.66 -5.72
N ARG A 376 -21.10 12.13 -4.73
CA ARG A 376 -21.48 13.55 -4.57
C ARG A 376 -20.28 14.49 -4.39
N HIS A 377 -19.11 13.93 -4.08
CA HIS A 377 -17.87 14.69 -3.91
C HIS A 377 -16.95 14.69 -5.14
N LEU A 378 -17.22 13.83 -6.14
CA LEU A 378 -16.36 13.69 -7.32
C LEU A 378 -16.21 15.01 -8.09
N ALA A 379 -17.30 15.79 -8.22
CA ALA A 379 -17.27 17.10 -8.89
C ALA A 379 -16.27 18.12 -8.26
N ALA A 380 -15.87 17.92 -7.00
CA ALA A 380 -14.90 18.77 -6.30
C ALA A 380 -13.46 18.21 -6.28
N GLU A 381 -13.25 17.00 -6.82
CA GLU A 381 -12.00 16.24 -6.77
C GLU A 381 -11.55 15.72 -8.16
N ALA A 382 -12.43 15.78 -9.17
CA ALA A 382 -12.13 15.42 -10.55
C ALA A 382 -11.20 16.44 -11.24
N PRO A 383 -10.32 16.00 -12.16
CA PRO A 383 -9.45 16.90 -12.91
C PRO A 383 -10.22 17.76 -13.92
N ASN A 384 -9.70 18.96 -14.20
CA ASN A 384 -10.15 19.83 -15.30
C ASN A 384 -9.67 19.33 -16.68
N ALA A 385 -9.67 18.01 -16.89
CA ALA A 385 -9.26 17.32 -18.11
C ALA A 385 -9.98 15.97 -18.19
N PRO A 386 -10.17 15.37 -19.39
CA PRO A 386 -11.01 14.19 -19.51
C PRO A 386 -10.42 12.99 -18.75
N PHE A 387 -11.27 12.28 -17.99
CA PHE A 387 -10.87 11.21 -17.06
C PHE A 387 -11.81 10.00 -17.11
N VAL A 388 -11.37 8.90 -16.50
CA VAL A 388 -12.15 7.67 -16.34
C VAL A 388 -12.53 7.49 -14.88
N LEU A 389 -13.80 7.17 -14.60
CA LEU A 389 -14.23 6.68 -13.29
C LEU A 389 -14.35 5.16 -13.33
N SER A 390 -13.68 4.48 -12.40
CA SER A 390 -13.75 3.03 -12.25
C SER A 390 -14.32 2.69 -10.87
N LEU A 391 -15.51 2.10 -10.86
CA LEU A 391 -16.25 1.65 -9.67
C LEU A 391 -16.29 0.12 -9.69
N GLY A 392 -15.85 -0.51 -8.60
CA GLY A 392 -15.66 -1.97 -8.59
C GLY A 392 -15.70 -2.55 -7.19
N TRP A 393 -16.52 -3.58 -6.98
CA TRP A 393 -16.66 -4.30 -5.69
C TRP A 393 -16.96 -3.37 -4.51
N GLN A 394 -17.95 -2.50 -4.69
CA GLN A 394 -18.33 -1.43 -3.75
C GLN A 394 -19.83 -1.46 -3.48
N ASP A 395 -20.32 -2.50 -2.81
CA ASP A 395 -21.76 -2.76 -2.60
C ASP A 395 -22.53 -1.63 -1.89
N ALA A 396 -21.83 -0.73 -1.19
CA ALA A 396 -22.40 0.48 -0.62
C ALA A 396 -22.85 1.51 -1.69
N ILE A 397 -22.26 1.50 -2.89
CA ILE A 397 -22.69 2.36 -4.01
C ILE A 397 -23.91 1.71 -4.69
N THR A 398 -25.11 2.14 -4.25
CA THR A 398 -26.39 1.71 -4.81
C THR A 398 -27.00 2.70 -5.82
N SER A 399 -26.38 3.89 -5.97
CA SER A 399 -26.77 4.94 -6.91
C SER A 399 -25.55 5.62 -7.51
N LEU A 400 -25.71 6.23 -8.70
CA LEU A 400 -24.71 7.07 -9.35
C LEU A 400 -24.87 8.58 -9.05
N THR A 401 -25.71 8.95 -8.08
CA THR A 401 -25.95 10.36 -7.71
C THR A 401 -24.66 11.07 -7.27
N GLY A 402 -24.36 12.20 -7.90
CA GLY A 402 -23.08 12.91 -7.85
C GLY A 402 -22.30 12.89 -9.16
N LEU A 403 -22.72 12.10 -10.16
CA LEU A 403 -22.15 12.11 -11.50
C LEU A 403 -22.80 13.13 -12.45
N GLU A 404 -23.91 13.76 -12.06
CA GLU A 404 -24.65 14.71 -12.88
C GLU A 404 -23.80 15.92 -13.27
N GLY A 405 -23.84 16.32 -14.55
CA GLY A 405 -23.13 17.51 -15.05
C GLY A 405 -21.60 17.38 -15.17
N LEU A 406 -20.99 16.22 -14.90
CA LEU A 406 -19.54 16.00 -15.04
C LEU A 406 -19.09 16.00 -16.51
N THR A 407 -18.86 17.20 -17.07
CA THR A 407 -18.47 17.41 -18.48
C THR A 407 -17.15 16.74 -18.88
N GLN A 408 -16.26 16.46 -17.93
CA GLN A 408 -14.95 15.83 -18.15
C GLN A 408 -14.96 14.30 -17.95
N LEU A 409 -16.09 13.68 -17.54
CA LEU A 409 -16.16 12.23 -17.40
C LEU A 409 -16.20 11.59 -18.80
N ALA A 410 -15.06 11.05 -19.24
CA ALA A 410 -14.88 10.50 -20.58
C ALA A 410 -15.28 9.02 -20.68
N ALA A 411 -15.06 8.27 -19.61
CA ALA A 411 -15.47 6.88 -19.49
C ALA A 411 -15.93 6.52 -18.08
N LEU A 412 -16.88 5.59 -18.00
CA LEU A 412 -17.35 4.99 -16.77
C LEU A 412 -17.26 3.46 -16.89
N ASP A 413 -16.46 2.84 -16.02
CA ASP A 413 -16.32 1.39 -15.94
C ASP A 413 -16.88 0.91 -14.59
N VAL A 414 -17.95 0.11 -14.60
CA VAL A 414 -18.72 -0.34 -13.41
C VAL A 414 -18.68 -1.86 -13.29
N PHE A 415 -18.18 -2.37 -12.17
CA PHE A 415 -18.01 -3.81 -11.92
C PHE A 415 -18.66 -4.22 -10.59
N ALA A 416 -19.59 -5.18 -10.65
CA ALA A 416 -20.17 -5.83 -9.47
C ALA A 416 -20.72 -4.85 -8.40
N LEU A 417 -21.37 -3.75 -8.82
CA LEU A 417 -22.19 -2.95 -7.91
C LEU A 417 -23.54 -3.64 -7.75
N THR A 418 -23.65 -4.55 -6.77
CA THR A 418 -24.80 -5.47 -6.67
C THR A 418 -26.13 -4.77 -6.42
N GLY A 419 -26.11 -3.63 -5.73
CA GLY A 419 -27.30 -2.82 -5.41
C GLY A 419 -27.70 -1.75 -6.43
N LEU A 420 -26.93 -1.53 -7.50
CA LEU A 420 -27.22 -0.52 -8.51
C LEU A 420 -28.42 -0.94 -9.38
N ARG A 421 -29.43 -0.07 -9.54
CA ARG A 421 -30.70 -0.37 -10.23
C ARG A 421 -30.95 0.38 -11.53
N ASP A 422 -30.42 1.58 -11.66
CA ASP A 422 -30.62 2.46 -12.81
C ASP A 422 -29.35 3.28 -13.11
N LEU A 423 -29.37 4.01 -14.22
CA LEU A 423 -28.28 4.88 -14.68
C LEU A 423 -28.69 6.35 -14.79
N GLU A 424 -29.77 6.78 -14.14
CA GLU A 424 -30.38 8.10 -14.35
C GLU A 424 -29.41 9.30 -14.17
N PRO A 425 -28.48 9.29 -13.18
CA PRO A 425 -27.46 10.33 -13.03
C PRO A 425 -26.52 10.54 -14.23
N LEU A 426 -26.48 9.61 -15.19
CA LEU A 426 -25.67 9.75 -16.41
C LEU A 426 -26.39 10.55 -17.52
N ARG A 427 -27.68 10.84 -17.39
CA ARG A 427 -28.50 11.42 -18.45
C ARG A 427 -27.91 12.74 -18.98
N GLY A 428 -27.57 12.77 -20.26
CA GLY A 428 -27.11 13.98 -20.95
C GLY A 428 -25.63 14.36 -20.73
N LEU A 429 -24.81 13.53 -20.08
CA LEU A 429 -23.40 13.84 -19.85
C LEU A 429 -22.63 14.03 -21.18
N PRO A 430 -22.09 15.24 -21.47
CA PRO A 430 -21.64 15.58 -22.81
C PRO A 430 -20.27 14.98 -23.17
N GLY A 431 -19.45 14.66 -22.17
CA GLY A 431 -18.11 14.07 -22.35
C GLY A 431 -18.08 12.55 -22.42
N LEU A 432 -19.14 11.85 -22.01
CA LEU A 432 -19.13 10.41 -21.77
C LEU A 432 -19.16 9.61 -23.08
N ARG A 433 -18.02 9.01 -23.44
CA ARG A 433 -17.79 8.28 -24.69
C ARG A 433 -17.83 6.77 -24.54
N ARG A 434 -17.42 6.25 -23.38
CA ARG A 434 -17.36 4.82 -23.09
C ARG A 434 -18.14 4.50 -21.81
N VAL A 435 -19.03 3.53 -21.88
CA VAL A 435 -19.66 2.93 -20.70
C VAL A 435 -19.44 1.43 -20.72
N LEU A 436 -18.85 0.89 -19.66
CA LEU A 436 -18.72 -0.54 -19.41
C LEU A 436 -19.46 -0.86 -18.11
N ILE A 437 -20.42 -1.78 -18.16
CA ILE A 437 -21.14 -2.25 -16.97
C ILE A 437 -21.13 -3.77 -16.95
N GLN A 438 -20.61 -4.34 -15.86
CA GLN A 438 -20.44 -5.77 -15.68
C GLN A 438 -20.94 -6.23 -14.30
N GLN A 439 -21.64 -7.37 -14.26
CA GLN A 439 -22.05 -8.08 -13.03
C GLN A 439 -22.91 -7.25 -12.05
N CYS A 440 -23.54 -6.17 -12.51
CA CYS A 440 -24.45 -5.34 -11.71
C CYS A 440 -25.84 -6.02 -11.66
N GLY A 441 -26.00 -6.98 -10.76
CA GLY A 441 -27.10 -7.95 -10.76
C GLY A 441 -28.51 -7.36 -10.62
N ALA A 442 -28.66 -6.18 -10.02
CA ALA A 442 -29.94 -5.50 -9.80
C ALA A 442 -30.29 -4.43 -10.87
N LEU A 443 -29.43 -4.22 -11.87
CA LEU A 443 -29.61 -3.17 -12.88
C LEU A 443 -30.76 -3.53 -13.82
N VAL A 444 -31.80 -2.69 -13.84
CA VAL A 444 -33.04 -2.87 -14.63
C VAL A 444 -33.29 -1.76 -15.64
N ASP A 445 -32.79 -0.54 -15.41
CA ASP A 445 -33.01 0.62 -16.28
C ASP A 445 -31.70 1.20 -16.83
N ILE A 446 -31.61 1.29 -18.16
CA ILE A 446 -30.49 1.89 -18.91
C ILE A 446 -30.94 3.09 -19.78
N GLY A 447 -32.16 3.60 -19.58
CA GLY A 447 -32.79 4.65 -20.38
C GLY A 447 -31.96 5.94 -20.53
N ALA A 448 -31.16 6.27 -19.51
CA ALA A 448 -30.24 7.40 -19.55
C ALA A 448 -29.21 7.33 -20.69
N LEU A 449 -28.79 6.12 -21.12
CA LEU A 449 -27.80 5.94 -22.20
C LEU A 449 -28.30 6.46 -23.54
N ALA A 450 -29.60 6.39 -23.80
CA ALA A 450 -30.24 6.95 -25.01
C ALA A 450 -30.06 8.47 -25.13
N SER A 451 -29.77 9.16 -24.02
CA SER A 451 -29.59 10.61 -23.94
C SER A 451 -28.12 11.06 -23.94
N LEU A 452 -27.15 10.14 -24.08
CA LEU A 452 -25.73 10.49 -24.10
C LEU A 452 -25.31 10.96 -25.52
N PRO A 453 -24.94 12.23 -25.72
CA PRO A 453 -24.68 12.77 -27.07
C PRO A 453 -23.33 12.31 -27.67
N SER A 454 -22.41 11.81 -26.85
CA SER A 454 -21.04 11.47 -27.23
C SER A 454 -20.69 9.97 -27.06
N LEU A 455 -21.66 9.13 -26.67
CA LEU A 455 -21.41 7.69 -26.43
C LEU A 455 -21.08 6.96 -27.73
N THR A 456 -19.83 6.53 -27.89
CA THR A 456 -19.36 5.74 -29.04
C THR A 456 -19.10 4.27 -28.72
N SER A 457 -18.88 3.92 -27.45
CA SER A 457 -18.59 2.54 -27.04
C SER A 457 -19.42 2.13 -25.82
N LEU A 458 -20.19 1.05 -25.95
CA LEU A 458 -20.99 0.47 -24.86
C LEU A 458 -20.67 -1.01 -24.67
N GLN A 459 -20.41 -1.42 -23.44
CA GLN A 459 -20.28 -2.82 -23.05
C GLN A 459 -21.22 -3.15 -21.89
N LEU A 460 -22.07 -4.16 -22.06
CA LEU A 460 -22.97 -4.69 -21.04
C LEU A 460 -22.71 -6.18 -20.85
N ALA A 461 -22.35 -6.60 -19.64
CA ALA A 461 -21.91 -7.95 -19.35
C ALA A 461 -22.55 -8.54 -18.08
N HIS A 462 -23.22 -9.69 -18.18
CA HIS A 462 -23.78 -10.45 -17.06
C HIS A 462 -24.76 -9.62 -16.19
N LEU A 463 -25.82 -9.10 -16.81
CA LEU A 463 -26.85 -8.27 -16.19
C LEU A 463 -28.21 -8.99 -16.19
N PRO A 464 -28.44 -9.98 -15.30
CA PRO A 464 -29.59 -10.90 -15.39
C PRO A 464 -30.96 -10.23 -15.14
N ALA A 465 -31.00 -9.06 -14.50
CA ALA A 465 -32.23 -8.29 -14.31
C ALA A 465 -32.57 -7.35 -15.49
N LEU A 466 -31.63 -7.13 -16.42
CA LEU A 466 -31.78 -6.17 -17.51
C LEU A 466 -32.50 -6.79 -18.71
N VAL A 467 -33.83 -6.68 -18.71
CA VAL A 467 -34.70 -7.28 -19.74
C VAL A 467 -34.99 -6.35 -20.93
N ASP A 468 -34.85 -5.03 -20.78
CA ASP A 468 -35.10 -4.06 -21.85
C ASP A 468 -33.80 -3.43 -22.36
N LEU A 469 -33.42 -3.76 -23.60
CA LEU A 469 -32.26 -3.20 -24.29
C LEU A 469 -32.62 -2.13 -25.33
N ARG A 470 -33.90 -1.82 -25.54
CA ARG A 470 -34.36 -0.85 -26.56
C ARG A 470 -33.74 0.54 -26.44
N PRO A 471 -33.40 1.08 -25.24
CA PRO A 471 -32.66 2.34 -25.14
C PRO A 471 -31.34 2.39 -25.91
N ILE A 472 -30.66 1.25 -26.11
CA ILE A 472 -29.40 1.18 -26.86
C ILE A 472 -29.62 1.57 -28.34
N ALA A 473 -30.78 1.23 -28.91
CA ALA A 473 -31.11 1.58 -30.30
C ALA A 473 -31.30 3.09 -30.53
N ALA A 474 -31.47 3.88 -29.46
CA ALA A 474 -31.53 5.33 -29.52
C ALA A 474 -30.15 6.02 -29.41
N CYS A 475 -29.07 5.29 -29.06
CA CYS A 475 -27.72 5.82 -28.94
C CYS A 475 -27.09 6.14 -30.32
N ARG A 476 -27.48 7.29 -30.90
CA ARG A 476 -27.14 7.67 -32.29
C ARG A 476 -25.65 7.76 -32.63
N GLY A 477 -24.79 7.94 -31.64
CA GLY A 477 -23.33 8.03 -31.81
C GLY A 477 -22.58 6.71 -31.66
N LEU A 478 -23.27 5.59 -31.43
CA LEU A 478 -22.64 4.32 -31.07
C LEU A 478 -21.87 3.69 -32.24
N GLU A 479 -20.59 3.39 -32.04
CA GLU A 479 -19.66 2.82 -33.01
C GLU A 479 -19.30 1.36 -32.67
N ARG A 480 -19.28 1.03 -31.37
CA ARG A 480 -19.02 -0.30 -30.80
C ARG A 480 -20.06 -0.68 -29.75
N LEU A 481 -20.63 -1.87 -29.86
CA LEU A 481 -21.48 -2.50 -28.83
C LEU A 481 -20.96 -3.89 -28.47
N ALA A 482 -20.72 -4.15 -27.20
CA ALA A 482 -20.37 -5.46 -26.68
C ALA A 482 -21.46 -5.97 -25.71
N LEU A 483 -22.06 -7.12 -26.01
CA LEU A 483 -23.12 -7.74 -25.23
C LEU A 483 -22.71 -9.14 -24.79
N PHE A 484 -22.69 -9.39 -23.49
CA PHE A 484 -22.37 -10.70 -22.91
C PHE A 484 -23.38 -11.08 -21.82
N GLY A 485 -23.93 -12.28 -21.88
CA GLY A 485 -24.91 -12.78 -20.91
C GLY A 485 -25.36 -14.19 -21.30
N ARG A 486 -25.93 -14.94 -20.34
CA ARG A 486 -26.56 -16.24 -20.63
C ARG A 486 -28.03 -16.08 -21.02
N ASP A 487 -28.61 -14.98 -20.58
CA ASP A 487 -30.03 -14.63 -20.62
C ASP A 487 -30.37 -13.77 -21.86
N LEU A 488 -29.34 -13.35 -22.61
CA LEU A 488 -29.47 -12.62 -23.87
C LEU A 488 -29.67 -13.58 -25.06
N PRO A 489 -30.44 -13.19 -26.09
CA PRO A 489 -30.53 -13.93 -27.35
C PRO A 489 -29.14 -14.21 -27.95
N PRO A 490 -28.82 -15.46 -28.36
CA PRO A 490 -27.50 -15.79 -28.94
C PRO A 490 -27.14 -14.99 -30.21
N SER A 491 -28.14 -14.42 -30.89
CA SER A 491 -27.98 -13.55 -32.06
C SER A 491 -27.69 -12.07 -31.73
N TRP A 492 -27.64 -11.72 -30.43
CA TRP A 492 -27.23 -10.42 -29.90
C TRP A 492 -25.90 -10.48 -29.14
N VAL A 493 -25.52 -11.64 -28.60
CA VAL A 493 -24.26 -11.83 -27.86
C VAL A 493 -23.05 -11.67 -28.80
N GLY A 494 -22.03 -10.94 -28.36
CA GLY A 494 -20.80 -10.70 -29.11
C GLY A 494 -20.31 -9.25 -29.03
N VAL A 495 -19.30 -8.93 -29.85
CA VAL A 495 -18.81 -7.56 -30.08
C VAL A 495 -19.19 -7.16 -31.50
N HIS A 496 -19.89 -6.04 -31.63
CA HIS A 496 -20.51 -5.57 -32.87
C HIS A 496 -20.03 -4.18 -33.23
N GLU A 497 -19.60 -4.02 -34.48
CA GLU A 497 -19.11 -2.78 -35.09
C GLU A 497 -19.64 -2.64 -36.52
N GLY A 498 -19.68 -1.42 -37.05
CA GLY A 498 -20.05 -1.17 -38.44
C GLY A 498 -21.44 -1.72 -38.82
N GLU A 499 -21.50 -2.63 -39.79
CA GLU A 499 -22.78 -3.21 -40.24
C GLU A 499 -23.36 -4.23 -39.24
N THR A 500 -22.53 -5.00 -38.53
CA THR A 500 -23.01 -5.94 -37.48
C THR A 500 -23.73 -5.19 -36.37
N LEU A 501 -23.20 -4.02 -35.98
CA LEU A 501 -23.84 -3.11 -35.04
C LEU A 501 -25.21 -2.65 -35.56
N ARG A 502 -25.29 -2.17 -36.80
CA ARG A 502 -26.58 -1.73 -37.40
C ARG A 502 -27.60 -2.87 -37.45
N GLU A 503 -27.18 -4.11 -37.69
CA GLU A 503 -28.08 -5.27 -37.67
C GLU A 503 -28.59 -5.58 -36.26
N VAL A 504 -27.71 -5.63 -35.27
CA VAL A 504 -28.10 -5.89 -33.87
C VAL A 504 -28.97 -4.77 -33.30
N LEU A 505 -28.67 -3.50 -33.57
CA LEU A 505 -29.52 -2.38 -33.14
C LEU A 505 -30.92 -2.44 -33.78
N ARG A 506 -31.05 -2.87 -35.04
CA ARG A 506 -32.36 -3.10 -35.69
C ARG A 506 -33.14 -4.22 -35.00
N ARG A 507 -32.48 -5.32 -34.62
CA ARG A 507 -33.10 -6.43 -33.87
C ARG A 507 -33.54 -6.00 -32.47
N ILE A 508 -32.69 -5.26 -31.75
CA ILE A 508 -33.01 -4.70 -30.42
C ILE A 508 -34.17 -3.70 -30.49
N ALA A 509 -34.26 -2.89 -31.56
CA ALA A 509 -35.35 -1.93 -31.77
C ALA A 509 -36.70 -2.56 -32.16
N SER A 510 -36.75 -3.87 -32.41
CA SER A 510 -37.95 -4.60 -32.88
C SER A 510 -38.36 -5.77 -31.99
N ALA A 511 -37.77 -5.87 -30.80
CA ALA A 511 -38.18 -6.74 -29.69
C ALA A 511 -39.00 -5.96 -28.65
#